data_AF-A0A5C5Z5H8-F1
#
_entry.id   AF-A0A5C5Z5H8-F1
#
_cell.length_a   1.000
_cell.length_b   1.000
_cell.length_c   1.000
_cell.angle_alpha   90.00
_cell.angle_beta   90.00
_cell.angle_gamma   90.00
#
_symmetry.space_group_name_H-M   'P 1'
#
loop_
_entity.id
_entity.type
_entity.pdbx_description
1 polymer ?
#
loop_
_entity_poly.entity_id
_entity_poly.type
_entity_poly.pdbx_seq_one_letter_code
_entity_poly.pdbx_strand_id
1 'polypeptide(L)'
;MNMTPSELYQAGQLDEAVKKSIELVKKNPADSHLRFQLAELSCIAGDLERADRQMETISTQDPQAAMAAALFRQLVRAEMARRECFYSGRMPEFIGAPSEQLQNHVRAITAIREGDMTEAARLINVSAESAPELPSGWNVNDKTVTELRDLDDVLAPVLEVHTSTGKYFWIDWKQIIALEVHPPKRSIDLLWRQASLAIESGPDGEVYLPAIYLESDSESVADASLRLGRSTDWVDVGESIVRGRGQKTLLAGEEDLPLMSLVTIEPVE
;
A
#
# COMPACT_ATOMS: atom_id res chain seq x y z
N MET A 1 34.06 -9.50 3.75
CA MET A 1 33.07 -10.46 4.28
C MET A 1 31.97 -10.58 3.25
N ASN A 2 31.51 -11.79 2.91
CA ASN A 2 30.37 -11.95 2.00
C ASN A 2 29.09 -11.63 2.77
N MET A 3 28.51 -10.44 2.55
CA MET A 3 27.24 -10.05 3.16
C MET A 3 26.11 -10.98 2.69
N THR A 4 25.18 -11.27 3.59
CA THR A 4 23.93 -11.97 3.32
C THR A 4 22.93 -11.09 2.57
N PRO A 5 21.90 -11.64 1.90
CA PRO A 5 20.85 -10.82 1.29
C PRO A 5 20.19 -9.85 2.28
N SER A 6 19.99 -10.28 3.52
CA SER A 6 19.41 -9.43 4.58
C SER A 6 20.33 -8.25 4.92
N GLU A 7 21.64 -8.48 5.08
CA GLU A 7 22.60 -7.40 5.35
C GLU A 7 22.69 -6.40 4.18
N LEU A 8 22.67 -6.88 2.94
CA LEU A 8 22.64 -6.03 1.74
C LEU A 8 21.35 -5.19 1.69
N TYR A 9 20.21 -5.80 2.00
CA TYR A 9 18.93 -5.11 2.12
C TYR A 9 18.96 -4.04 3.22
N GLN A 10 19.50 -4.36 4.41
CA GLN A 10 19.63 -3.39 5.49
C GLN A 10 20.55 -2.23 5.10
N ALA A 11 21.60 -2.48 4.33
CA ALA A 11 22.49 -1.46 3.78
C ALA A 11 21.89 -0.63 2.62
N GLY A 12 20.63 -0.87 2.22
CA GLY A 12 19.99 -0.18 1.11
C GLY A 12 20.41 -0.69 -0.28
N GLN A 13 21.20 -1.76 -0.35
CA GLN A 13 21.72 -2.34 -1.59
C GLN A 13 20.74 -3.40 -2.14
N LEU A 14 19.52 -2.97 -2.45
CA LEU A 14 18.41 -3.86 -2.82
C LEU A 14 18.72 -4.75 -4.03
N ASP A 15 19.31 -4.20 -5.10
CA ASP A 15 19.62 -4.96 -6.30
C ASP A 15 20.65 -6.07 -6.04
N GLU A 16 21.66 -5.77 -5.21
CA GLU A 16 22.65 -6.76 -4.78
C GLU A 16 22.04 -7.81 -3.85
N ALA A 17 21.12 -7.41 -2.97
CA ALA A 17 20.37 -8.35 -2.12
C ALA A 17 19.56 -9.34 -2.98
N VAL A 18 18.86 -8.85 -4.01
CA VAL A 18 18.11 -9.67 -4.96
C VAL A 18 19.04 -10.62 -5.72
N LYS A 19 20.14 -10.10 -6.30
CA LYS A 19 21.13 -10.94 -7.00
C LYS A 19 21.65 -12.05 -6.10
N LYS A 20 22.00 -11.72 -4.85
CA LYS A 20 22.50 -12.69 -3.89
C LYS A 20 21.47 -13.74 -3.50
N SER A 21 20.22 -13.32 -3.31
CA SER A 21 19.12 -14.23 -3.02
C SER A 21 18.85 -15.20 -4.18
N ILE A 22 18.95 -14.74 -5.44
CA ILE A 22 18.87 -15.60 -6.63
C ILE A 22 19.98 -16.66 -6.62
N GLU A 23 21.23 -16.30 -6.30
CA GLU A 23 22.33 -17.27 -6.20
C GLU A 23 22.07 -18.35 -5.15
N LEU A 24 21.50 -17.97 -4.00
CA LEU A 24 21.19 -18.90 -2.91
C LEU A 24 20.08 -19.87 -3.28
N VAL A 25 18.99 -19.39 -3.90
CA VAL A 25 17.90 -20.25 -4.39
C VAL A 25 18.41 -21.20 -5.48
N LYS A 26 19.27 -20.74 -6.40
CA LYS A 26 19.88 -21.61 -7.43
C LYS A 26 20.70 -22.76 -6.82
N LYS A 27 21.41 -22.50 -5.72
CA LYS A 27 22.20 -23.52 -5.01
C LYS A 27 21.32 -24.49 -4.21
N ASN A 28 20.18 -24.02 -3.69
CA ASN A 28 19.28 -24.81 -2.85
C ASN A 28 17.81 -24.65 -3.32
N PRO A 29 17.45 -25.19 -4.49
CA PRO A 29 16.16 -24.91 -5.12
C PRO A 29 14.95 -25.52 -4.40
N ALA A 30 15.14 -26.46 -3.47
CA ALA A 30 14.05 -27.03 -2.69
C ALA A 30 13.79 -26.29 -1.37
N ASP A 31 14.58 -25.25 -1.05
CA ASP A 31 14.46 -24.50 0.19
C ASP A 31 13.36 -23.42 0.06
N SER A 32 12.20 -23.68 0.67
CA SER A 32 11.06 -22.75 0.70
C SER A 32 11.40 -21.42 1.37
N HIS A 33 12.25 -21.41 2.39
CA HIS A 33 12.59 -20.18 3.11
C HIS A 33 13.39 -19.22 2.23
N LEU A 34 14.38 -19.74 1.49
CA LEU A 34 15.13 -18.93 0.52
C LEU A 34 14.24 -18.39 -0.60
N ARG A 35 13.25 -19.18 -1.05
CA ARG A 35 12.28 -18.75 -2.07
C ARG A 35 11.34 -17.67 -1.56
N PHE A 36 10.88 -17.76 -0.31
CA PHE A 36 10.12 -16.67 0.33
C PHE A 36 10.95 -15.39 0.39
N GLN A 37 12.18 -15.45 0.90
CA GLN A 37 13.05 -14.27 0.97
C GLN A 37 13.27 -13.65 -0.42
N LEU A 38 13.49 -14.47 -1.46
CA LEU A 38 13.62 -13.97 -2.82
C LEU A 38 12.33 -13.30 -3.31
N ALA A 39 11.16 -13.86 -3.01
CA ALA A 39 9.89 -13.26 -3.40
C ALA A 39 9.63 -11.92 -2.69
N GLU A 40 9.90 -11.84 -1.38
CA GLU A 40 9.80 -10.59 -0.61
C GLU A 40 10.69 -9.51 -1.21
N LEU A 41 11.98 -9.80 -1.42
CA LEU A 41 12.92 -8.86 -2.04
C LEU A 41 12.49 -8.48 -3.47
N SER A 42 11.89 -9.40 -4.22
CA SER A 42 11.39 -9.13 -5.57
C SER A 42 10.19 -8.20 -5.55
N CYS A 43 9.25 -8.35 -4.60
CA CYS A 43 8.16 -7.40 -4.40
C CYS A 43 8.69 -6.00 -4.08
N ILE A 44 9.64 -5.90 -3.15
CA ILE A 44 10.26 -4.62 -2.77
C ILE A 44 11.01 -3.99 -3.96
N ALA A 45 11.66 -4.80 -4.78
CA ALA A 45 12.32 -4.35 -6.00
C ALA A 45 11.34 -4.00 -7.13
N GLY A 46 10.06 -4.35 -6.99
CA GLY A 46 9.01 -4.13 -7.98
C GLY A 46 8.86 -5.23 -9.03
N ASP A 47 9.63 -6.32 -8.95
CA ASP A 47 9.50 -7.50 -9.82
C ASP A 47 8.46 -8.48 -9.26
N LEU A 48 7.19 -8.10 -9.42
CA LEU A 48 6.03 -8.86 -8.95
C LEU A 48 5.89 -10.22 -9.64
N GLU A 49 6.27 -10.31 -10.92
CA GLU A 49 6.22 -11.57 -11.68
C GLU A 49 7.22 -12.60 -11.13
N ARG A 50 8.43 -12.17 -10.75
CA ARG A 50 9.39 -13.07 -10.10
C ARG A 50 8.87 -13.52 -8.74
N ALA A 51 8.27 -12.61 -7.97
CA ALA A 51 7.69 -12.96 -6.68
C ALA A 51 6.60 -14.03 -6.82
N ASP A 52 5.65 -13.87 -7.75
CA ASP A 52 4.59 -14.84 -7.99
C ASP A 52 5.15 -16.21 -8.41
N ARG A 53 6.12 -16.25 -9.32
CA ARG A 53 6.77 -17.51 -9.76
C ARG A 53 7.47 -18.27 -8.63
N GLN A 54 8.09 -17.55 -7.69
CA GLN A 54 8.68 -18.21 -6.50
C GLN A 54 7.59 -18.85 -5.64
N MET A 55 6.49 -18.15 -5.41
CA MET A 55 5.38 -18.64 -4.60
C MET A 55 4.63 -19.79 -5.25
N GLU A 56 4.41 -19.74 -6.57
CA GLU A 56 3.85 -20.86 -7.32
C GLU A 56 4.69 -22.13 -7.15
N THR A 57 6.02 -21.99 -7.20
CA THR A 57 6.91 -23.13 -6.96
C THR A 57 6.72 -23.70 -5.55
N ILE A 58 6.67 -22.84 -4.52
CA ILE A 58 6.43 -23.28 -3.13
C ILE A 58 5.08 -23.98 -3.00
N SER A 59 4.00 -23.42 -3.57
CA SER A 59 2.66 -24.01 -3.52
C SER A 59 2.62 -25.44 -4.07
N THR A 60 3.52 -25.79 -5.00
CA THR A 60 3.61 -27.15 -5.56
C THR A 60 4.56 -28.09 -4.79
N GLN A 61 5.61 -27.55 -4.17
CA GLN A 61 6.72 -28.35 -3.63
C GLN A 61 6.66 -28.53 -2.10
N ASP A 62 6.01 -27.62 -1.38
CA ASP A 62 5.98 -27.63 0.08
C ASP A 62 4.53 -27.47 0.60
N PRO A 63 3.87 -28.59 0.92
CA PRO A 63 2.49 -28.57 1.44
C PRO A 63 2.33 -27.77 2.74
N GLN A 64 3.38 -27.68 3.57
CA GLN A 64 3.32 -26.92 4.83
C GLN A 64 3.36 -25.41 4.58
N ALA A 65 4.06 -24.99 3.54
CA ALA A 65 4.15 -23.60 3.12
C ALA A 65 3.07 -23.17 2.11
N ALA A 66 2.34 -24.11 1.51
CA ALA A 66 1.44 -23.86 0.39
C ALA A 66 0.36 -22.81 0.68
N MET A 67 -0.21 -22.80 1.88
CA MET A 67 -1.22 -21.81 2.30
C MET A 67 -0.62 -20.40 2.36
N ALA A 68 0.55 -20.24 2.98
CA ALA A 68 1.23 -18.96 3.07
C ALA A 68 1.66 -18.45 1.68
N ALA A 69 2.11 -19.35 0.81
CA ALA A 69 2.44 -19.02 -0.57
C ALA A 69 1.19 -18.57 -1.35
N ALA A 70 0.06 -19.27 -1.20
CA ALA A 70 -1.19 -18.90 -1.85
C ALA A 70 -1.67 -17.50 -1.43
N LEU A 71 -1.65 -17.19 -0.14
CA LEU A 71 -1.96 -15.85 0.37
C LEU A 71 -1.00 -14.80 -0.22
N PHE A 72 0.31 -15.07 -0.24
CA PHE A 72 1.29 -14.15 -0.80
C PHE A 72 0.99 -13.84 -2.28
N ARG A 73 0.64 -14.86 -3.09
CA ARG A 73 0.24 -14.66 -4.49
C ARG A 73 -0.98 -13.76 -4.63
N GLN A 74 -1.95 -13.86 -3.73
CA GLN A 74 -3.10 -12.96 -3.73
C GLN A 74 -2.67 -11.52 -3.42
N LEU A 75 -1.77 -11.30 -2.46
CA LEU A 75 -1.25 -9.95 -2.19
C LEU A 75 -0.46 -9.37 -3.36
N VAL A 76 0.34 -10.20 -4.06
CA VAL A 76 1.01 -9.80 -5.31
C VAL A 76 -0.03 -9.38 -6.37
N ARG A 77 -1.10 -10.15 -6.53
CA ARG A 77 -2.19 -9.82 -7.47
C ARG A 77 -2.89 -8.51 -7.12
N ALA A 78 -3.13 -8.25 -5.83
CA ALA A 78 -3.71 -6.99 -5.38
C ALA A 78 -2.76 -5.81 -5.66
N GLU A 79 -1.46 -5.95 -5.41
CA GLU A 79 -0.45 -4.95 -5.75
C GLU A 79 -0.35 -4.71 -7.27
N MET A 80 -0.47 -5.75 -8.11
CA MET A 80 -0.57 -5.58 -9.56
C MET A 80 -1.80 -4.75 -9.95
N ALA A 81 -2.96 -5.06 -9.36
CA ALA A 81 -4.19 -4.30 -9.58
C ALA A 81 -4.07 -2.83 -9.12
N ARG A 82 -3.38 -2.59 -8.00
CA ARG A 82 -3.03 -1.26 -7.49
C ARG A 82 -2.19 -0.49 -8.51
N ARG A 83 -1.12 -1.08 -9.04
CA ARG A 83 -0.29 -0.45 -10.08
C ARG A 83 -1.06 -0.18 -11.37
N GLU A 84 -1.86 -1.14 -11.83
CA GLU A 84 -2.75 -0.94 -12.98
C GLU A 84 -3.76 0.18 -12.75
N CYS A 85 -4.22 0.38 -11.50
CA CYS A 85 -5.13 1.46 -11.16
C CYS A 85 -4.50 2.84 -11.32
N PHE A 86 -3.24 2.99 -10.89
CA PHE A 86 -2.53 4.25 -11.02
C PHE A 86 -1.97 4.50 -12.42
N TYR A 87 -1.38 3.49 -13.06
CA TYR A 87 -0.65 3.66 -14.32
C TYR A 87 -1.44 3.31 -15.58
N SER A 88 -2.43 2.42 -15.48
CA SER A 88 -3.12 1.84 -16.65
C SER A 88 -4.63 2.09 -16.68
N GLY A 89 -5.19 2.77 -15.68
CA GLY A 89 -6.61 3.13 -15.63
C GLY A 89 -7.57 2.02 -15.19
N ARG A 90 -7.07 0.96 -14.55
CA ARG A 90 -7.96 -0.01 -13.90
C ARG A 90 -8.73 0.65 -12.76
N MET A 91 -10.02 0.36 -12.61
CA MET A 91 -10.78 0.84 -11.46
C MET A 91 -10.41 0.04 -10.19
N PRO A 92 -10.27 0.69 -9.02
CA PRO A 92 -10.23 -0.03 -7.75
C PRO A 92 -11.61 -0.64 -7.47
N GLU A 93 -11.65 -1.59 -6.55
CA GLU A 93 -12.90 -2.12 -6.02
C GLU A 93 -13.42 -1.19 -4.90
N PHE A 94 -14.74 -1.19 -4.68
CA PHE A 94 -15.40 -0.38 -3.66
C PHE A 94 -16.32 -1.23 -2.79
N ILE A 95 -16.58 -0.75 -1.58
CA ILE A 95 -17.64 -1.28 -0.72
C ILE A 95 -18.93 -0.56 -1.08
N GLY A 96 -19.85 -1.28 -1.73
CA GLY A 96 -21.07 -0.68 -2.26
C GLY A 96 -20.80 0.28 -3.43
N ALA A 97 -21.68 1.28 -3.60
CA ALA A 97 -21.49 2.32 -4.60
C ALA A 97 -20.52 3.39 -4.08
N PRO A 98 -19.50 3.81 -4.86
CA PRO A 98 -18.55 4.83 -4.41
C PRO A 98 -19.21 6.20 -4.26
N SER A 99 -18.81 6.94 -3.23
CA SER A 99 -19.18 8.34 -3.04
C SER A 99 -18.75 9.20 -4.23
N GLU A 100 -19.39 10.35 -4.42
CA GLU A 100 -18.97 11.32 -5.45
C GLU A 100 -17.51 11.75 -5.25
N GLN A 101 -17.07 11.88 -4.00
CA GLN A 101 -15.68 12.17 -3.65
C GLN A 101 -14.74 11.08 -4.18
N LEU A 102 -14.98 9.80 -3.88
CA LEU A 102 -14.15 8.72 -4.41
C LEU A 102 -14.16 8.66 -5.94
N GLN A 103 -15.31 8.90 -6.58
CA GLN A 103 -15.40 8.97 -8.04
C GLN A 103 -14.55 10.11 -8.61
N ASN A 104 -14.56 11.28 -7.98
CA ASN A 104 -13.73 12.41 -8.38
C ASN A 104 -12.24 12.11 -8.23
N HIS A 105 -11.82 11.45 -7.16
CA HIS A 105 -10.41 11.07 -6.97
C HIS A 105 -9.95 10.03 -8.01
N VAL A 106 -10.79 9.07 -8.40
CA VAL A 106 -10.45 8.15 -9.51
C VAL A 106 -10.34 8.89 -10.84
N ARG A 107 -11.25 9.83 -11.12
CA ARG A 107 -11.16 10.70 -12.30
C ARG A 107 -9.91 11.57 -12.26
N ALA A 108 -9.50 12.04 -11.09
CA ALA A 108 -8.29 12.85 -10.91
C ALA A 108 -7.04 12.06 -11.28
N ILE A 109 -6.93 10.77 -10.90
CA ILE A 109 -5.82 9.92 -11.37
C ILE A 109 -5.83 9.81 -12.90
N THR A 110 -7.00 9.72 -13.52
CA THR A 110 -7.11 9.70 -14.98
C THR A 110 -6.60 10.99 -15.61
N ALA A 111 -7.03 12.15 -15.09
CA ALA A 111 -6.56 13.45 -15.55
C ALA A 111 -5.02 13.61 -15.37
N ILE A 112 -4.46 13.16 -14.24
CA ILE A 112 -3.01 13.15 -13.99
C ILE A 112 -2.27 12.31 -15.05
N ARG A 113 -2.76 11.11 -15.38
CA ARG A 113 -2.16 10.27 -16.44
C ARG A 113 -2.19 10.93 -17.81
N GLU A 114 -3.26 11.66 -18.11
CA GLU A 114 -3.46 12.37 -19.37
C GLU A 114 -2.70 13.71 -19.41
N GLY A 115 -2.10 14.13 -18.29
CA GLY A 115 -1.36 15.38 -18.15
C GLY A 115 -2.24 16.61 -17.91
N ASP A 116 -3.54 16.43 -17.67
CA ASP A 116 -4.48 17.51 -17.35
C ASP A 116 -4.48 17.79 -15.84
N MET A 117 -3.42 18.46 -15.38
CA MET A 117 -3.24 18.80 -13.96
C MET A 117 -4.30 19.78 -13.46
N THR A 118 -4.85 20.64 -14.33
CA THR A 118 -5.90 21.59 -13.98
C THR A 118 -7.21 20.88 -13.66
N GLU A 119 -7.63 19.92 -14.50
CA GLU A 119 -8.81 19.09 -14.20
C GLU A 119 -8.57 18.20 -12.98
N ALA A 120 -7.37 17.64 -12.82
CA ALA A 120 -7.02 16.87 -11.63
C ALA A 120 -7.19 17.68 -10.34
N ALA A 121 -6.62 18.89 -10.30
CA ALA A 121 -6.74 19.79 -9.16
C ALA A 121 -8.19 20.21 -8.91
N ARG A 122 -8.96 20.47 -9.97
CA ARG A 122 -10.39 20.77 -9.85
C ARG A 122 -11.14 19.60 -9.22
N LEU A 123 -10.90 18.37 -9.66
CA LEU A 123 -11.58 17.17 -9.15
C LEU A 123 -11.22 16.87 -7.69
N ILE A 124 -9.96 17.04 -7.28
CA ILE A 124 -9.52 16.83 -5.89
C ILE A 124 -10.10 17.89 -4.96
N ASN A 125 -10.15 19.15 -5.40
CA ASN A 125 -10.61 20.27 -4.56
C ASN A 125 -12.14 20.42 -4.51
N VAL A 126 -12.90 19.62 -5.27
CA VAL A 126 -14.37 19.64 -5.19
C VAL A 126 -14.79 19.05 -3.84
N SER A 127 -15.32 19.92 -2.98
CA SER A 127 -16.05 19.49 -1.79
C SER A 127 -17.31 18.75 -2.24
N ALA A 128 -17.49 17.51 -1.78
CA ALA A 128 -18.70 16.76 -2.08
C ALA A 128 -19.89 17.47 -1.41
N GLU A 129 -20.77 18.10 -2.20
CA GLU A 129 -21.95 18.83 -1.74
C GLU A 129 -22.90 17.96 -0.88
N SER A 130 -22.78 16.64 -1.01
CA SER A 130 -23.61 15.61 -0.40
C SER A 130 -22.88 14.70 0.57
N ALA A 131 -21.68 15.09 1.03
CA ALA A 131 -20.91 14.27 1.99
C ALA A 131 -21.79 13.92 3.22
N PRO A 132 -21.88 12.64 3.60
CA PRO A 132 -22.56 12.26 4.84
C PRO A 132 -21.94 13.01 6.03
N GLU A 133 -22.75 13.25 7.06
CA GLU A 133 -22.32 13.90 8.31
C GLU A 133 -20.99 13.28 8.73
N LEU A 134 -19.96 14.11 8.83
CA LEU A 134 -18.65 13.68 9.33
C LEU A 134 -18.87 13.10 10.73
N PRO A 135 -18.18 11.99 11.09
CA PRO A 135 -18.05 11.68 12.50
C PRO A 135 -17.50 12.91 13.22
N SER A 136 -17.92 13.12 14.47
CA SER A 136 -17.54 14.30 15.27
C SER A 136 -16.01 14.44 15.44
N GLY A 137 -15.29 13.34 15.17
CA GLY A 137 -13.86 13.24 14.99
C GLY A 137 -13.45 11.78 14.81
N TRP A 138 -12.17 11.51 14.99
CA TRP A 138 -11.55 10.18 14.98
C TRP A 138 -10.76 9.97 16.26
N ASN A 139 -10.82 8.77 16.83
CA ASN A 139 -9.87 8.28 17.81
C ASN A 139 -8.75 7.53 17.06
N VAL A 140 -7.55 8.11 17.05
CA VAL A 140 -6.37 7.56 16.37
C VAL A 140 -5.27 7.34 17.41
N ASN A 141 -4.84 6.10 17.62
CA ASN A 141 -3.85 5.73 18.63
C ASN A 141 -4.14 6.38 20.02
N ASP A 142 -5.38 6.25 20.50
CA ASP A 142 -5.88 6.84 21.75
C ASP A 142 -5.94 8.38 21.81
N LYS A 143 -5.72 9.09 20.70
CA LYS A 143 -5.89 10.54 20.59
C LYS A 143 -7.11 10.90 19.75
N THR A 144 -7.93 11.81 20.25
CA THR A 144 -9.06 12.36 19.49
C THR A 144 -8.60 13.50 18.57
N VAL A 145 -8.92 13.40 17.28
CA VAL A 145 -8.63 14.40 16.24
C VAL A 145 -9.90 14.71 15.45
N THR A 146 -10.02 15.91 14.89
CA THR A 146 -11.22 16.31 14.13
C THR A 146 -11.18 15.88 12.67
N GLU A 147 -9.97 15.68 12.12
CA GLU A 147 -9.77 15.35 10.71
C GLU A 147 -8.77 14.20 10.58
N LEU A 148 -8.98 13.39 9.56
CA LEU A 148 -8.11 12.28 9.18
C LEU A 148 -8.07 12.18 7.65
N ARG A 149 -6.87 12.16 7.08
CA ARG A 149 -6.67 11.92 5.64
C ARG A 149 -5.29 11.32 5.37
N ASP A 150 -5.12 10.73 4.20
CA ASP A 150 -3.78 10.51 3.65
C ASP A 150 -3.17 11.88 3.26
N LEU A 151 -1.88 12.11 3.53
CA LEU A 151 -1.21 13.36 3.15
C LEU A 151 -0.98 13.46 1.64
N ASP A 152 -1.05 12.35 0.89
CA ASP A 152 -1.10 12.39 -0.58
C ASP A 152 -2.47 12.89 -1.04
N ASP A 153 -2.51 13.98 -1.82
CA ASP A 153 -3.76 14.65 -2.22
C ASP A 153 -4.69 13.76 -3.07
N VAL A 154 -4.14 12.83 -3.83
CA VAL A 154 -4.94 11.89 -4.62
C VAL A 154 -5.56 10.83 -3.72
N LEU A 155 -4.86 10.42 -2.67
CA LEU A 155 -5.32 9.41 -1.72
C LEU A 155 -5.98 10.00 -0.48
N ALA A 156 -6.15 11.32 -0.38
CA ALA A 156 -6.62 12.00 0.81
C ALA A 156 -7.84 11.34 1.49
N PRO A 157 -8.96 11.05 0.77
CA PRO A 157 -10.13 10.41 1.38
C PRO A 157 -10.04 8.88 1.44
N VAL A 158 -8.93 8.28 1.01
CA VAL A 158 -8.80 6.86 0.68
C VAL A 158 -7.89 6.12 1.67
N LEU A 159 -8.43 5.08 2.29
CA LEU A 159 -7.65 3.95 2.78
C LEU A 159 -7.51 2.91 1.66
N GLU A 160 -6.28 2.68 1.20
CA GLU A 160 -5.95 1.61 0.26
C GLU A 160 -5.92 0.25 0.98
N VAL A 161 -6.59 -0.77 0.41
CA VAL A 161 -6.68 -2.10 1.01
C VAL A 161 -6.41 -3.22 0.00
N HIS A 162 -5.50 -4.13 0.35
CA HIS A 162 -5.38 -5.46 -0.28
C HIS A 162 -6.15 -6.49 0.55
N THR A 163 -6.94 -7.32 -0.13
CA THR A 163 -7.65 -8.43 0.52
C THR A 163 -6.95 -9.77 0.25
N SER A 164 -7.20 -10.76 1.10
CA SER A 164 -6.74 -12.14 0.91
C SER A 164 -7.27 -12.83 -0.36
N THR A 165 -8.22 -12.21 -1.07
CA THR A 165 -8.75 -12.68 -2.37
C THR A 165 -8.05 -12.06 -3.59
N GLY A 166 -7.02 -11.25 -3.34
CA GLY A 166 -6.21 -10.62 -4.38
C GLY A 166 -6.89 -9.44 -5.07
N LYS A 167 -7.83 -8.82 -4.35
CA LYS A 167 -8.49 -7.58 -4.76
C LYS A 167 -7.85 -6.38 -4.09
N TYR A 168 -7.88 -5.26 -4.81
CA TYR A 168 -7.44 -3.95 -4.36
C TYR A 168 -8.64 -3.02 -4.23
N PHE A 169 -8.84 -2.47 -3.04
CA PHE A 169 -9.97 -1.62 -2.68
C PHE A 169 -9.53 -0.21 -2.34
N TRP A 170 -10.40 0.73 -2.68
CA TRP A 170 -10.44 2.06 -2.08
C TRP A 170 -11.60 2.11 -1.10
N ILE A 171 -11.29 2.42 0.15
CA ILE A 171 -12.26 2.56 1.23
C ILE A 171 -12.24 4.03 1.65
N ASP A 172 -13.40 4.67 1.66
CA ASP A 172 -13.51 6.02 2.20
C ASP A 172 -13.23 5.96 3.71
N TRP A 173 -12.42 6.86 4.27
CA TRP A 173 -12.18 6.89 5.72
C TRP A 173 -13.51 6.85 6.49
N LYS A 174 -14.55 7.53 6.00
CA LYS A 174 -15.89 7.59 6.60
C LYS A 174 -16.61 6.24 6.70
N GLN A 175 -16.21 5.23 5.94
CA GLN A 175 -16.79 3.89 5.99
C GLN A 175 -16.20 3.03 7.11
N ILE A 176 -15.13 3.49 7.77
CA ILE A 176 -14.43 2.69 8.79
C ILE A 176 -15.20 2.77 10.12
N ILE A 177 -15.58 1.60 10.63
CA ILE A 177 -16.12 1.44 11.99
C ILE A 177 -14.98 1.20 12.98
N ALA A 178 -14.01 0.37 12.61
CA ALA A 178 -12.80 0.14 13.38
C ALA A 178 -11.67 -0.39 12.50
N LEU A 179 -10.45 0.07 12.74
CA LEU A 179 -9.22 -0.45 12.14
C LEU A 179 -8.22 -0.73 13.25
N GLU A 180 -7.74 -1.97 13.33
CA GLU A 180 -6.64 -2.38 14.22
C GLU A 180 -5.47 -2.87 13.36
N VAL A 181 -4.33 -2.21 13.47
CA VAL A 181 -3.14 -2.53 12.68
C VAL A 181 -2.22 -3.45 13.48
N HIS A 182 -1.96 -4.65 12.96
CA HIS A 182 -1.11 -5.64 13.63
C HIS A 182 0.37 -5.25 13.53
N PRO A 183 1.20 -5.47 14.57
CA PRO A 183 2.62 -5.13 14.54
C PRO A 183 3.43 -5.94 13.51
N PRO A 184 4.50 -5.39 12.91
CA PRO A 184 5.41 -6.09 12.00
C PRO A 184 5.99 -7.37 12.59
N LYS A 185 5.86 -8.47 11.84
CA LYS A 185 6.44 -9.77 12.14
C LYS A 185 7.49 -10.18 11.11
N ARG A 186 7.34 -9.74 9.85
CA ARG A 186 8.20 -10.10 8.72
C ARG A 186 8.52 -8.90 7.83
N SER A 187 9.53 -9.04 6.99
CA SER A 187 9.96 -8.01 6.03
C SER A 187 8.83 -7.60 5.08
N ILE A 188 8.00 -8.54 4.61
CA ILE A 188 6.87 -8.21 3.72
C ILE A 188 5.84 -7.29 4.38
N ASP A 189 5.73 -7.33 5.71
CA ASP A 189 4.80 -6.45 6.41
C ASP A 189 5.26 -4.98 6.38
N LEU A 190 6.49 -4.72 5.93
CA LEU A 190 6.97 -3.37 5.61
C LEU A 190 6.42 -2.84 4.28
N LEU A 191 5.89 -3.72 3.44
CA LEU A 191 5.14 -3.36 2.23
C LEU A 191 3.64 -3.45 2.44
N TRP A 192 3.18 -4.50 3.12
CA TRP A 192 1.76 -4.83 3.26
C TRP A 192 1.45 -5.12 4.74
N ARG A 193 1.09 -4.06 5.46
CA ARG A 193 0.84 -4.08 6.89
C ARG A 193 -0.49 -4.79 7.16
N GLN A 194 -0.48 -5.91 7.88
CA GLN A 194 -1.72 -6.63 8.22
C GLN A 194 -2.58 -5.80 9.18
N ALA A 195 -3.90 -5.78 8.97
CA ALA A 195 -4.87 -5.10 9.83
C ALA A 195 -6.21 -5.85 9.91
N SER A 196 -6.88 -5.74 11.04
CA SER A 196 -8.29 -6.08 11.20
C SER A 196 -9.12 -4.86 10.85
N LEU A 197 -10.09 -5.00 9.94
CA LEU A 197 -10.93 -3.89 9.49
C LEU A 197 -12.41 -4.25 9.64
N ALA A 198 -13.16 -3.38 10.29
CA ALA A 198 -14.61 -3.36 10.33
C ALA A 198 -15.11 -2.13 9.57
N ILE A 199 -16.07 -2.33 8.68
CA ILE A 199 -16.57 -1.30 7.74
C ILE A 199 -18.08 -1.29 7.68
N GLU A 200 -18.64 -0.10 7.51
CA GLU A 200 -20.09 0.06 7.35
C GLU A 200 -20.59 -0.69 6.12
N SER A 201 -21.62 -1.52 6.31
CA SER A 201 -22.28 -2.29 5.25
C SER A 201 -21.34 -3.19 4.44
N GLY A 202 -20.17 -3.54 4.98
CA GLY A 202 -19.19 -4.44 4.37
C GLY A 202 -18.82 -5.60 5.30
N PRO A 203 -18.02 -6.56 4.82
CA PRO A 203 -17.55 -7.66 5.64
C PRO A 203 -16.42 -7.19 6.57
N ASP A 204 -16.50 -7.59 7.83
CA ASP A 204 -15.36 -7.49 8.76
C ASP A 204 -14.30 -8.54 8.39
N GLY A 205 -13.02 -8.19 8.52
CA GLY A 205 -11.98 -9.19 8.34
C GLY A 205 -10.54 -8.67 8.28
N GLU A 206 -9.66 -9.63 7.97
CA GLU A 206 -8.22 -9.39 7.82
C GLU A 206 -7.90 -8.83 6.44
N VAL A 207 -7.22 -7.68 6.45
CA VAL A 207 -6.80 -6.94 5.27
C VAL A 207 -5.32 -6.58 5.37
N TYR A 208 -4.77 -6.06 4.28
CA TYR A 208 -3.36 -5.67 4.20
C TYR A 208 -3.24 -4.29 3.59
N LEU A 209 -2.61 -3.37 4.31
CA LEU A 209 -2.47 -1.97 3.95
C LEU A 209 -1.15 -1.77 3.18
N PRO A 210 -1.17 -1.27 1.93
CA PRO A 210 0.04 -0.86 1.25
C PRO A 210 0.75 0.24 2.03
N ALA A 211 1.96 -0.01 2.48
CA ALA A 211 2.68 0.87 3.40
C ALA A 211 3.56 1.92 2.71
N ILE A 212 3.70 1.82 1.39
CA ILE A 212 4.56 2.68 0.57
C ILE A 212 3.73 3.25 -0.58
N TYR A 213 3.83 4.57 -0.81
CA TYR A 213 3.21 5.23 -1.96
C TYR A 213 3.72 4.65 -3.28
N LEU A 214 2.84 4.59 -4.29
CA LEU A 214 3.30 4.36 -5.66
C LEU A 214 3.94 5.63 -6.19
N GLU A 215 5.20 5.53 -6.58
CA GLU A 215 5.88 6.64 -7.25
C GLU A 215 5.34 6.83 -8.67
N SER A 216 5.41 8.04 -9.21
CA SER A 216 5.20 8.23 -10.65
C SER A 216 6.29 7.49 -11.42
N ASP A 217 5.97 6.94 -12.58
CA ASP A 217 6.88 6.20 -13.48
C ASP A 217 8.00 7.11 -14.08
N SER A 218 8.15 8.33 -13.57
CA SER A 218 9.08 9.35 -14.06
C SER A 218 10.49 9.13 -13.51
N GLU A 219 11.31 8.45 -14.31
CA GLU A 219 12.79 8.46 -14.53
C GLU A 219 13.80 8.71 -13.38
N SER A 220 13.42 9.06 -12.16
CA SER A 220 14.36 9.08 -11.03
C SER A 220 14.40 7.69 -10.40
N VAL A 221 15.58 7.05 -10.39
CA VAL A 221 15.81 5.94 -9.47
C VAL A 221 15.62 6.49 -8.08
N ALA A 222 14.47 6.21 -7.48
CA ALA A 222 14.18 6.71 -6.16
C ALA A 222 15.25 6.25 -5.17
N ASP A 223 15.55 7.15 -4.23
CA ASP A 223 16.40 6.86 -3.10
C ASP A 223 15.99 5.50 -2.50
N ALA A 224 16.97 4.63 -2.25
CA ALA A 224 16.72 3.34 -1.64
C ALA A 224 15.92 3.48 -0.33
N SER A 225 16.13 4.56 0.43
CA SER A 225 15.35 4.85 1.63
C SER A 225 13.84 4.98 1.35
N LEU A 226 13.45 5.65 0.26
CA LEU A 226 12.05 5.81 -0.16
C LEU A 226 11.47 4.47 -0.61
N ARG A 227 12.16 3.75 -1.50
CA ARG A 227 11.71 2.43 -1.99
C ARG A 227 11.52 1.40 -0.87
N LEU A 228 12.30 1.52 0.20
CA LEU A 228 12.25 0.66 1.37
C LEU A 228 11.28 1.15 2.46
N GLY A 229 10.58 2.28 2.24
CA GLY A 229 9.65 2.85 3.22
C GLY A 229 10.32 3.32 4.50
N ARG A 230 11.62 3.68 4.46
CA ARG A 230 12.39 4.16 5.61
C ARG A 230 12.30 5.67 5.79
N SER A 231 11.79 6.36 4.78
CA SER A 231 11.58 7.80 4.75
C SER A 231 10.33 8.11 3.93
N THR A 232 9.83 9.32 4.10
CA THR A 232 8.78 9.92 3.28
C THR A 232 9.32 11.19 2.67
N ASP A 233 8.97 11.44 1.41
CA ASP A 233 9.27 12.66 0.67
C ASP A 233 8.01 13.13 -0.06
N TRP A 234 7.94 14.41 -0.37
CA TRP A 234 6.76 15.05 -0.96
C TRP A 234 7.13 15.75 -2.26
N VAL A 235 6.34 15.51 -3.30
CA VAL A 235 6.55 16.15 -4.60
C VAL A 235 5.29 16.91 -5.01
N ASP A 236 5.45 18.19 -5.34
CA ASP A 236 4.43 18.96 -6.05
C ASP A 236 4.45 18.52 -7.52
N VAL A 237 3.33 17.97 -7.99
CA VAL A 237 3.18 17.46 -9.36
C VAL A 237 2.47 18.47 -10.29
N GLY A 238 2.21 19.69 -9.81
CA GLY A 238 1.54 20.76 -10.54
C GLY A 238 0.19 21.12 -9.94
N GLU A 239 -0.23 22.37 -10.13
CA GLU A 239 -1.51 22.91 -9.65
C GLU A 239 -1.71 22.73 -8.12
N SER A 240 -0.62 22.78 -7.35
CA SER A 240 -0.58 22.56 -5.89
C SER A 240 -1.01 21.16 -5.44
N ILE A 241 -1.01 20.17 -6.33
CA ILE A 241 -1.25 18.77 -5.96
C ILE A 241 0.05 18.19 -5.41
N VAL A 242 0.02 17.75 -4.17
CA VAL A 242 1.15 17.12 -3.49
C VAL A 242 0.96 15.60 -3.46
N ARG A 243 1.99 14.88 -3.90
CA ARG A 243 2.03 13.41 -3.91
C ARG A 243 3.13 12.90 -2.99
N GLY A 244 2.83 11.81 -2.29
CA GLY A 244 3.77 11.17 -1.39
C GLY A 244 4.72 10.22 -2.10
N ARG A 245 5.96 10.11 -1.59
CA ARG A 245 6.96 9.12 -1.99
C ARG A 245 7.49 8.41 -0.76
N GLY A 246 7.73 7.11 -0.87
CA GLY A 246 8.19 6.31 0.25
C GLY A 246 7.08 5.95 1.23
N GLN A 247 7.35 5.98 2.53
CA GLN A 247 6.39 5.51 3.54
C GLN A 247 5.12 6.37 3.53
N LYS A 248 3.97 5.71 3.54
CA LYS A 248 2.69 6.39 3.73
C LYS A 248 2.63 7.13 5.04
N THR A 249 2.05 8.33 5.01
CA THR A 249 1.87 9.18 6.18
C THR A 249 0.46 9.77 6.15
N LEU A 250 -0.24 9.66 7.26
CA LEU A 250 -1.57 10.24 7.44
C LEU A 250 -1.43 11.61 8.12
N LEU A 251 -2.38 12.51 7.87
CA LEU A 251 -2.59 13.69 8.69
C LEU A 251 -3.71 13.36 9.68
N ALA A 252 -3.37 13.28 10.98
CA ALA A 252 -4.32 13.09 12.06
C ALA A 252 -4.45 14.41 12.83
N GLY A 253 -5.47 15.19 12.49
CA GLY A 253 -5.58 16.59 12.92
C GLY A 253 -4.43 17.42 12.35
N GLU A 254 -3.49 17.82 13.20
CA GLU A 254 -2.30 18.62 12.83
C GLU A 254 -1.00 17.80 12.92
N GLU A 255 -1.09 16.50 13.24
CA GLU A 255 0.07 15.62 13.40
C GLU A 255 0.27 14.71 12.18
N ASP A 256 1.50 14.68 11.67
CA ASP A 256 1.95 13.66 10.73
C ASP A 256 2.05 12.30 11.45
N LEU A 257 1.30 11.32 10.96
CA LEU A 257 1.28 9.95 11.48
C LEU A 257 1.81 8.97 10.41
N PRO A 258 3.08 8.55 10.50
CA PRO A 258 3.61 7.50 9.64
C PRO A 258 2.80 6.22 9.79
N LEU A 259 2.46 5.57 8.68
CA LEU A 259 1.58 4.39 8.70
C LEU A 259 2.17 3.23 9.51
N MET A 260 3.49 3.13 9.62
CA MET A 260 4.15 2.12 10.48
C MET A 260 3.97 2.37 11.97
N SER A 261 3.54 3.57 12.36
CA SER A 261 3.20 3.95 13.73
C SER A 261 1.70 3.92 14.00
N LEU A 262 0.88 3.62 12.99
CA LEU A 262 -0.56 3.46 13.16
C LEU A 262 -0.86 2.14 13.89
N VAL A 263 -1.74 2.21 14.89
CA VAL A 263 -2.19 1.07 15.70
C VAL A 263 -3.71 0.95 15.64
N THR A 264 -4.46 2.04 15.87
CA THR A 264 -5.92 2.01 15.88
C THR A 264 -6.54 3.24 15.22
N ILE A 265 -7.70 3.06 14.57
CA ILE A 265 -8.60 4.13 14.12
C ILE A 265 -10.05 3.72 14.38
N GLU A 266 -10.79 4.58 15.06
CA GLU A 266 -12.23 4.44 15.30
C GLU A 266 -12.90 5.82 15.18
N PRO A 267 -14.14 5.93 14.65
CA PRO A 267 -14.88 7.19 14.72
C PRO A 267 -15.23 7.53 16.18
N VAL A 268 -15.33 8.82 16.49
CA VAL A 268 -15.84 9.27 17.79
C VAL A 268 -17.37 9.09 17.82
N GLU A 269 -17.87 8.44 18.88
CA GLU A 269 -19.31 8.26 19.15
C GLU A 269 -20.09 9.58 19.30
#